data_AF-A0A958AJS0-F1
#
_entry.id   AF-A0A958AJS0-F1
#
_cell.length_a   1.000
_cell.length_b   1.000
_cell.length_c   1.000
_cell.angle_alpha   90.00
_cell.angle_beta   90.00
_cell.angle_gamma   90.00
#
_symmetry.space_group_name_H-M   'P 1'
#
loop_
_entity.id
_entity.type
_entity.pdbx_description
1 polymer ?
#
loop_
_entity_poly.entity_id
_entity_poly.type
_entity_poly.pdbx_seq_one_letter_code
_entity_poly.pdbx_strand_id
1 'polypeptide(L)'
;MNRGVLYALGAYLSWGLLPLFWKAVQGATPLEILAHRVVWSVLFLVLLLSVRQQWQWIRRISRNRRVLLTFGATSLLLSVNWLTYIWAVNAGHVLESSLGYFINPLVNVLLGVVILGERMRMGQWVAVTLAGAGVLYLTLTLGTVPWIALTLALTFGVYALARKTASLNSLEGLTLETLFMFIPAVAY
;
A
#
# COMPACT_ATOMS: atom_id res chain seq x y z
N MET A 1 22.75 -8.81 -14.47
CA MET A 1 21.65 -7.96 -13.93
C MET A 1 21.11 -8.64 -12.67
N ASN A 2 21.07 -7.95 -11.54
CA ASN A 2 20.63 -8.55 -10.26
C ASN A 2 19.16 -9.00 -10.39
N ARG A 3 18.86 -10.27 -10.03
CA ARG A 3 17.48 -10.81 -10.09
C ARG A 3 16.46 -9.92 -9.38
N GLY A 4 16.87 -9.25 -8.30
CA GLY A 4 16.03 -8.27 -7.60
C GLY A 4 15.58 -7.08 -8.46
N VAL A 5 16.44 -6.59 -9.37
CA VAL A 5 16.08 -5.50 -10.29
C VAL A 5 15.01 -5.96 -11.28
N LEU A 6 15.15 -7.18 -11.81
CA LEU A 6 14.14 -7.78 -12.69
C LEU A 6 12.79 -7.93 -11.99
N TYR A 7 12.78 -8.41 -10.74
CA TYR A 7 11.54 -8.53 -9.97
C TYR A 7 10.90 -7.18 -9.65
N ALA A 8 11.71 -6.16 -9.30
CA ALA A 8 11.21 -4.82 -9.07
C ALA A 8 10.59 -4.21 -10.35
N LEU A 9 11.27 -4.32 -11.49
CA LEU A 9 10.76 -3.87 -12.78
C LEU A 9 9.45 -4.55 -13.14
N GLY A 10 9.38 -5.88 -13.02
CA GLY A 10 8.14 -6.62 -13.25
C GLY A 10 7.00 -6.15 -12.36
N ALA A 11 7.25 -5.97 -11.06
CA ALA A 11 6.25 -5.48 -10.12
C ALA A 11 5.75 -4.07 -10.46
N TYR A 12 6.66 -3.12 -10.75
CA TYR A 12 6.28 -1.74 -11.09
C TYR A 12 5.54 -1.65 -12.43
N LEU A 13 5.93 -2.45 -13.43
CA LEU A 13 5.22 -2.52 -14.71
C LEU A 13 3.82 -3.10 -14.54
N SER A 14 3.68 -4.22 -13.83
CA SER A 14 2.36 -4.80 -13.54
C SER A 14 1.47 -3.81 -12.80
N TRP A 15 2.05 -3.06 -11.86
CA TRP A 15 1.31 -2.07 -11.08
C TRP A 15 0.91 -0.84 -11.90
N GLY A 16 1.79 -0.35 -12.79
CA GLY A 16 1.51 0.75 -13.71
C GLY A 16 0.43 0.45 -14.76
N LEU A 17 0.17 -0.83 -15.06
CA LEU A 17 -0.90 -1.26 -15.97
C LEU A 17 -2.27 -1.37 -15.28
N LEU A 18 -2.34 -1.34 -13.94
CA LEU A 18 -3.61 -1.49 -13.21
C LEU A 18 -4.70 -0.47 -13.57
N PRO A 19 -4.41 0.83 -13.80
CA PRO A 19 -5.43 1.79 -14.22
C PRO A 19 -6.15 1.39 -15.52
N LEU A 20 -5.46 0.71 -16.44
CA LEU A 20 -6.08 0.20 -17.67
C LEU A 20 -7.08 -0.94 -17.37
N PHE A 21 -6.75 -1.79 -16.40
CA PHE A 21 -7.65 -2.84 -15.94
C PHE A 21 -8.90 -2.25 -15.27
N TRP A 22 -8.75 -1.24 -14.41
CA TRP A 22 -9.91 -0.58 -13.78
C TRP A 22 -10.83 0.09 -14.81
N LYS A 23 -10.25 0.67 -15.86
CA LYS A 23 -11.02 1.21 -16.99
C LYS A 23 -11.83 0.14 -17.73
N ALA A 24 -11.34 -1.10 -17.80
CA ALA A 24 -12.07 -2.20 -18.42
C ALA A 24 -13.22 -2.75 -17.54
N VAL A 25 -13.19 -2.51 -16.22
CA VAL A 25 -14.16 -3.02 -15.24
C VAL A 25 -15.00 -1.89 -14.61
N GLN A 26 -15.20 -0.78 -15.35
CA GLN A 26 -15.95 0.39 -14.86
C GLN A 26 -17.41 0.12 -14.44
N GLY A 27 -17.98 -1.02 -14.84
CA GLY A 27 -19.34 -1.42 -14.44
C GLY A 27 -19.46 -1.87 -12.98
N ALA A 28 -18.35 -2.16 -12.29
CA ALA A 28 -18.35 -2.58 -10.89
C ALA A 28 -18.01 -1.43 -9.95
N THR A 29 -18.62 -1.41 -8.76
CA THR A 29 -18.32 -0.42 -7.74
C THR A 29 -16.88 -0.59 -7.22
N PRO A 30 -16.21 0.48 -6.73
CA PRO A 30 -14.88 0.35 -6.12
C PRO A 30 -14.81 -0.68 -4.99
N LEU A 31 -15.90 -0.86 -4.26
CA LEU A 31 -16.01 -1.84 -3.18
C LEU A 31 -16.09 -3.27 -3.72
N GLU A 32 -16.87 -3.53 -4.78
CA GLU A 32 -16.93 -4.82 -5.48
C GLU A 32 -15.57 -5.26 -6.00
N ILE A 33 -14.88 -4.31 -6.65
CA ILE A 33 -13.54 -4.53 -7.18
C ILE A 33 -12.59 -4.92 -6.04
N LEU A 34 -12.64 -4.20 -4.91
CA LEU A 34 -11.83 -4.51 -3.74
C LEU A 34 -12.19 -5.87 -3.14
N ALA A 35 -13.46 -6.19 -3.00
CA ALA A 35 -13.93 -7.45 -2.43
C ALA A 35 -13.44 -8.65 -3.27
N HIS A 36 -13.67 -8.63 -4.59
CA HIS A 36 -13.17 -9.66 -5.49
C HIS A 36 -11.64 -9.75 -5.45
N ARG A 37 -10.94 -8.61 -5.44
CA ARG A 37 -9.49 -8.58 -5.32
C ARG A 37 -9.01 -9.27 -4.04
N VAL A 38 -9.67 -9.04 -2.91
CA VAL A 38 -9.34 -9.68 -1.62
C VAL A 38 -9.60 -11.18 -1.68
N VAL A 39 -10.77 -11.61 -2.17
CA VAL A 39 -11.15 -13.03 -2.29
C VAL A 39 -10.12 -13.79 -3.13
N TRP A 40 -9.80 -13.30 -4.34
CA TRP A 40 -8.83 -13.94 -5.21
C TRP A 40 -7.41 -13.91 -4.63
N SER A 41 -7.03 -12.83 -3.92
CA SER A 41 -5.74 -12.76 -3.24
C SER A 41 -5.62 -13.81 -2.14
N VAL A 42 -6.67 -13.99 -1.32
CA VAL A 42 -6.68 -15.01 -0.27
C VAL A 42 -6.54 -16.40 -0.88
N LEU A 43 -7.33 -16.72 -1.91
CA LEU A 43 -7.25 -18.01 -2.60
C LEU A 43 -5.85 -18.28 -3.13
N PHE A 44 -5.25 -17.30 -3.81
CA PHE A 44 -3.90 -17.41 -4.35
C PHE A 44 -2.83 -17.56 -3.25
N LEU A 45 -2.91 -16.76 -2.19
CA LEU A 45 -1.95 -16.78 -1.10
C LEU A 45 -2.03 -18.07 -0.28
N VAL A 46 -3.23 -18.57 -0.02
CA VAL A 46 -3.45 -19.87 0.64
C VAL A 46 -2.89 -21.01 -0.22
N LEU A 47 -3.14 -21.01 -1.53
CA LEU A 47 -2.57 -22.01 -2.44
C LEU A 47 -1.04 -21.95 -2.42
N LEU A 48 -0.46 -20.75 -2.51
CA LEU A 48 0.99 -20.56 -2.50
C LEU A 48 1.64 -21.02 -1.18
N LEU A 49 1.01 -20.72 -0.04
CA LEU A 49 1.46 -21.19 1.27
C LEU A 49 1.36 -22.72 1.41
N SER A 50 0.30 -23.33 0.85
CA SER A 50 0.14 -24.80 0.79
C SER A 50 1.25 -25.46 -0.02
N VAL A 51 1.53 -24.94 -1.22
CA VAL A 51 2.61 -25.47 -2.07
C VAL A 51 3.97 -25.32 -1.40
N ARG A 52 4.21 -24.21 -0.68
CA ARG A 52 5.46 -23.97 0.07
C ARG A 52 5.51 -24.63 1.45
N GLN A 53 4.41 -25.23 1.91
CA GLN A 53 4.24 -25.80 3.24
C GLN A 53 4.57 -24.83 4.40
N GLN A 54 4.34 -23.53 4.20
CA GLN A 54 4.69 -22.46 5.14
C GLN A 54 3.53 -22.11 6.07
N TRP A 55 3.10 -23.06 6.91
CA TRP A 55 1.96 -22.87 7.83
C TRP A 55 2.35 -22.68 9.31
N GLN A 56 3.63 -22.89 9.64
CA GLN A 56 4.10 -22.88 11.03
C GLN A 56 3.95 -21.51 11.72
N TRP A 57 4.00 -20.41 10.94
CA TRP A 57 3.86 -19.05 11.45
C TRP A 57 2.49 -18.80 12.10
N ILE A 58 1.42 -19.47 11.66
CA ILE A 58 0.07 -19.29 12.22
C ILE A 58 0.05 -19.63 13.71
N ARG A 59 0.67 -20.75 14.10
CA ARG A 59 0.78 -21.16 15.51
C ARG A 59 1.60 -20.17 16.33
N ARG A 60 2.63 -19.56 15.72
CA ARG A 60 3.49 -18.56 16.37
C ARG A 60 2.72 -17.26 16.65
N ILE A 61 1.84 -16.83 15.74
CA ILE A 61 1.12 -15.57 15.88
C ILE A 61 -0.19 -15.67 16.65
N SER A 62 -0.84 -16.84 16.70
CA SER A 62 -2.14 -17.00 17.34
C SER A 62 -2.13 -16.65 18.83
N ARG A 63 -0.96 -16.74 19.48
CA ARG A 63 -0.74 -16.35 20.87
C ARG A 63 -0.22 -14.92 21.04
N ASN A 64 0.11 -14.22 19.96
CA ASN A 64 0.70 -12.88 20.00
C ASN A 64 -0.31 -11.81 19.62
N ARG A 65 -1.06 -11.34 20.62
CA ARG A 65 -2.10 -10.31 20.43
C ARG A 65 -1.55 -9.01 19.83
N ARG A 66 -0.30 -8.64 20.13
CA ARG A 66 0.33 -7.43 19.56
C ARG A 66 0.50 -7.55 18.05
N VAL A 67 0.95 -8.71 17.57
CA VAL A 67 1.06 -8.97 16.12
C VAL A 67 -0.33 -8.90 15.47
N LEU A 68 -1.32 -9.58 16.03
CA LEU A 68 -2.69 -9.56 15.48
C LEU A 68 -3.29 -8.15 15.41
N LEU A 69 -3.13 -7.35 16.47
CA LEU A 69 -3.61 -5.96 16.47
C LEU A 69 -2.86 -5.08 15.47
N THR A 70 -1.53 -5.24 15.37
CA THR A 70 -0.72 -4.49 14.40
C THR A 70 -1.17 -4.81 12.97
N PHE A 71 -1.36 -6.09 12.66
CA PHE A 71 -1.78 -6.54 11.33
C PHE A 71 -3.24 -6.23 11.00
N GLY A 72 -4.12 -6.20 12.00
CA GLY A 72 -5.48 -5.67 11.83
C GLY A 72 -5.49 -4.16 11.56
N ALA A 73 -4.62 -3.40 12.21
CA ALA A 73 -4.47 -1.97 11.93
C ALA A 73 -3.86 -1.71 10.55
N THR A 74 -2.83 -2.46 10.16
CA THR A 74 -2.24 -2.32 8.81
C THR A 74 -3.17 -2.80 7.72
N SER A 75 -4.01 -3.81 7.96
CA SER A 75 -5.05 -4.19 7.00
C SER A 75 -6.06 -3.06 6.80
N LEU A 76 -6.49 -2.37 7.86
CA LEU A 76 -7.39 -1.21 7.70
C LEU A 76 -6.74 -0.09 6.89
N LEU A 77 -5.49 0.27 7.19
CA LEU A 77 -4.74 1.27 6.41
C LEU A 77 -4.63 0.88 4.93
N LEU A 78 -4.34 -0.39 4.67
CA LEU A 78 -4.20 -0.92 3.32
C LEU A 78 -5.56 -0.96 2.58
N SER A 79 -6.66 -1.28 3.28
CA SER A 79 -8.01 -1.23 2.72
C SER A 79 -8.43 0.19 2.35
N VAL A 80 -8.23 1.15 3.26
CA VAL A 80 -8.51 2.57 2.97
C VAL A 80 -7.68 3.01 1.77
N ASN A 81 -6.39 2.70 1.75
CA ASN A 81 -5.50 3.07 0.66
C ASN A 81 -5.97 2.51 -0.70
N TRP A 82 -6.24 1.20 -0.77
CA TRP A 82 -6.67 0.57 -2.01
C TRP A 82 -8.04 1.06 -2.46
N LEU A 83 -8.99 1.23 -1.54
CA LEU A 83 -10.32 1.73 -1.87
C LEU A 83 -10.27 3.15 -2.40
N THR A 84 -9.54 4.05 -1.71
CA THR A 84 -9.33 5.43 -2.18
C THR A 84 -8.68 5.46 -3.56
N TYR A 85 -7.70 4.60 -3.82
CA TYR A 85 -7.05 4.53 -5.13
C TYR A 85 -8.00 4.05 -6.23
N ILE A 86 -8.72 2.93 -6.01
CA ILE A 86 -9.68 2.40 -6.98
C ILE A 86 -10.77 3.43 -7.26
N TRP A 87 -11.33 4.03 -6.20
CA TRP A 87 -12.34 5.07 -6.32
C TRP A 87 -11.82 6.29 -7.10
N ALA A 88 -10.62 6.78 -6.77
CA ALA A 88 -10.06 7.95 -7.42
C ALA A 88 -9.78 7.71 -8.91
N VAL A 89 -9.29 6.53 -9.28
CA VAL A 89 -9.11 6.16 -10.70
C VAL A 89 -10.45 6.07 -11.42
N ASN A 90 -11.45 5.41 -10.81
CA ASN A 90 -12.79 5.29 -11.41
C ASN A 90 -13.51 6.63 -11.55
N ALA A 91 -13.31 7.56 -10.61
CA ALA A 91 -13.86 8.91 -10.64
C ALA A 91 -13.04 9.89 -11.50
N GLY A 92 -11.99 9.44 -12.20
CA GLY A 92 -11.17 10.27 -13.08
C GLY A 92 -10.10 11.13 -12.39
N HIS A 93 -9.92 10.99 -11.08
CA HIS A 93 -8.89 11.68 -10.28
C HIS A 93 -7.51 11.00 -10.35
N VAL A 94 -7.10 10.58 -11.56
CA VAL A 94 -5.83 9.87 -11.78
C VAL A 94 -4.62 10.79 -11.52
N LEU A 95 -4.73 12.08 -11.87
CA LEU A 95 -3.69 13.07 -11.61
C LEU A 95 -3.46 13.28 -10.11
N GLU A 96 -4.52 13.46 -9.33
CA GLU A 96 -4.42 13.62 -7.88
C GLU A 96 -3.91 12.34 -7.19
N SER A 97 -4.33 11.16 -7.67
CA SER A 97 -3.79 9.88 -7.21
C SER A 97 -2.27 9.78 -7.45
N SER A 98 -1.82 10.23 -8.63
CA SER A 98 -0.40 10.27 -9.00
C SER A 98 0.40 11.21 -8.10
N LEU A 99 -0.17 12.38 -7.77
CA LEU A 99 0.42 13.31 -6.80
C LEU A 99 0.60 12.64 -5.43
N GLY A 100 -0.34 11.79 -5.01
CA GLY A 100 -0.20 10.99 -3.78
C GLY A 100 1.05 10.12 -3.76
N TYR A 101 1.41 9.52 -4.89
CA TYR A 101 2.64 8.73 -5.01
C TYR A 101 3.92 9.59 -5.00
N PHE A 102 3.85 10.85 -5.41
CA PHE A 102 4.97 11.80 -5.27
C PHE A 102 5.12 12.34 -3.84
N ILE A 103 4.01 12.46 -3.09
CA ILE A 103 4.03 12.85 -1.67
C ILE A 103 4.57 11.69 -0.79
N ASN A 104 4.33 10.44 -1.19
CA ASN A 104 4.62 9.26 -0.39
C ASN A 104 6.09 9.14 0.09
N PRO A 105 7.13 9.34 -0.74
CA PRO A 105 8.51 9.37 -0.27
C PRO A 105 8.78 10.44 0.80
N LEU A 106 8.16 11.62 0.69
CA LEU A 106 8.31 12.69 1.67
C LEU A 106 7.72 12.29 3.02
N VAL A 107 6.53 11.68 3.00
CA VAL A 107 5.88 11.14 4.20
C VAL A 107 6.72 10.03 4.83
N ASN A 108 7.25 9.10 4.03
CA ASN A 108 8.11 8.02 4.55
C ASN A 108 9.38 8.56 5.20
N VAL A 109 10.04 9.56 4.58
CA VAL A 109 11.21 10.21 5.17
C VAL A 109 10.84 10.90 6.48
N LEU A 110 9.75 11.67 6.49
CA LEU A 110 9.30 12.37 7.70
C LEU A 110 9.04 11.38 8.85
N LEU A 111 8.31 10.30 8.58
CA LEU A 111 8.02 9.26 9.57
C LEU A 111 9.31 8.54 10.02
N GLY A 112 10.25 8.26 9.11
CA GLY A 112 11.54 7.67 9.45
C GLY A 112 12.39 8.56 10.36
N VAL A 113 12.46 9.86 10.08
CA VAL A 113 13.22 10.82 10.90
C VAL A 113 12.55 11.03 12.26
N VAL A 114 11.23 11.27 12.29
CA VAL A 114 10.51 11.65 13.51
C VAL A 114 10.26 10.45 14.43
N ILE A 115 9.88 9.29 13.88
CA ILE A 115 9.45 8.13 14.69
C ILE A 115 10.60 7.14 14.90
N LEU A 116 11.41 6.88 13.86
CA LEU A 116 12.53 5.93 13.95
C LEU A 116 13.85 6.62 14.32
N GLY A 117 13.91 7.95 14.36
CA GLY A 117 15.12 8.69 14.66
C GLY A 117 16.20 8.55 13.58
N GLU A 118 15.82 8.27 12.33
CA GLU A 118 16.78 8.07 11.25
C GLU A 118 17.53 9.37 10.92
N ARG A 119 18.86 9.27 10.82
CA ARG A 119 19.73 10.39 10.47
C ARG A 119 19.97 10.39 8.97
N MET A 120 19.50 11.46 8.32
CA MET A 120 19.71 11.65 6.89
C MET A 120 21.05 12.34 6.61
N ARG A 121 21.68 11.95 5.50
CA ARG A 121 22.86 12.64 4.95
C ARG A 121 22.44 13.93 4.26
N MET A 122 23.34 14.91 4.17
CA MET A 122 23.05 16.20 3.54
C MET A 122 22.49 16.07 2.11
N GLY A 123 23.04 15.16 1.30
CA GLY A 123 22.53 14.92 -0.06
C GLY A 123 21.09 14.39 -0.10
N GLN A 124 20.66 13.63 0.92
CA GLN A 124 19.27 13.16 1.02
C GLN A 124 18.33 14.30 1.38
N TRP A 125 18.77 15.22 2.25
CA TRP A 125 18.00 16.43 2.56
C TRP A 125 17.78 17.30 1.32
N VAL A 126 18.83 17.51 0.52
CA VAL A 126 18.70 18.24 -0.76
C VAL A 126 17.70 17.57 -1.69
N ALA A 127 17.75 16.24 -1.83
CA ALA A 127 16.79 15.49 -2.66
C ALA A 127 15.35 15.62 -2.14
N VAL A 128 15.14 15.56 -0.83
CA VAL A 128 13.83 15.71 -0.18
C VAL A 128 13.29 17.13 -0.35
N THR A 129 14.13 18.16 -0.20
CA THR A 129 13.73 19.54 -0.43
C THR A 129 13.34 19.77 -1.89
N LEU A 130 14.11 19.23 -2.84
CA LEU A 130 13.80 19.33 -4.26
C LEU A 130 12.49 18.62 -4.62
N ALA A 131 12.29 17.40 -4.11
CA ALA A 131 11.04 16.67 -4.28
C ALA A 131 9.86 17.42 -3.64
N GLY A 132 10.04 17.99 -2.45
CA GLY A 132 9.06 18.83 -1.76
C GLY A 132 8.66 20.07 -2.58
N ALA A 133 9.63 20.75 -3.20
CA ALA A 133 9.35 21.88 -4.08
C ALA A 133 8.53 21.47 -5.32
N GLY A 134 8.85 20.32 -5.93
CA GLY A 134 8.10 19.77 -7.06
C GLY A 134 6.66 19.40 -6.68
N VAL A 135 6.48 18.74 -5.53
CA VAL A 135 5.15 18.44 -4.99
C VAL A 135 4.37 19.72 -4.73
N LEU A 136 4.97 20.72 -4.08
CA LEU A 136 4.32 21.99 -3.80
C LEU A 136 3.87 22.70 -5.09
N TYR A 137 4.73 22.75 -6.10
CA TYR A 137 4.39 23.30 -7.41
C TYR A 137 3.19 22.59 -8.04
N LEU A 138 3.19 21.26 -8.05
CA LEU A 138 2.07 20.46 -8.59
C LEU A 138 0.78 20.68 -7.78
N THR A 139 0.87 20.76 -6.45
CA THR A 139 -0.27 21.04 -5.58
C THR A 139 -0.88 22.42 -5.86
N LEU A 140 -0.05 23.46 -5.99
CA LEU A 140 -0.51 24.81 -6.33
C LEU A 140 -1.14 24.85 -7.73
N THR A 141 -0.59 24.10 -8.68
CA THR A 141 -1.14 24.00 -10.04
C THR A 141 -2.49 23.28 -10.08
N LEU A 142 -2.72 22.31 -9.18
CA LEU A 142 -4.02 21.64 -9.05
C LEU A 142 -5.13 22.60 -8.62
N GLY A 143 -4.79 23.70 -7.91
CA GLY A 143 -5.73 24.73 -7.47
C GLY A 143 -6.70 24.30 -6.37
N THR A 144 -6.61 23.06 -5.89
CA THR A 144 -7.48 22.47 -4.87
C THR A 144 -6.67 21.73 -3.81
N VAL A 145 -7.26 21.52 -2.63
CA VAL A 145 -6.63 20.70 -1.59
C VAL A 145 -6.61 19.24 -2.04
N PRO A 146 -5.43 18.60 -2.18
CA PRO A 146 -5.31 17.28 -2.78
C PRO A 146 -5.57 16.19 -1.73
N TRP A 147 -6.80 16.12 -1.23
CA TRP A 147 -7.17 15.23 -0.14
C TRP A 147 -7.00 13.74 -0.49
N ILE A 148 -7.16 13.35 -1.76
CA ILE A 148 -6.92 11.97 -2.23
C ILE A 148 -5.44 11.67 -2.10
N ALA A 149 -4.59 12.59 -2.58
CA ALA A 149 -3.14 12.45 -2.54
C ALA A 149 -2.64 12.32 -1.10
N LEU A 150 -3.14 13.16 -0.20
CA LEU A 150 -2.81 13.13 1.23
C LEU A 150 -3.28 11.85 1.88
N THR A 151 -4.51 11.40 1.61
CA THR A 151 -5.05 10.14 2.14
C THR A 151 -4.17 8.96 1.71
N LEU A 152 -3.84 8.87 0.42
CA LEU A 152 -2.98 7.80 -0.11
C LEU A 152 -1.57 7.84 0.50
N ALA A 153 -0.95 9.01 0.58
CA ALA A 153 0.40 9.14 1.11
C ALA A 153 0.49 8.84 2.61
N LEU A 154 -0.46 9.34 3.41
CA LEU A 154 -0.49 9.12 4.85
C LEU A 154 -0.81 7.66 5.20
N THR A 155 -1.86 7.08 4.60
CA THR A 155 -2.23 5.69 4.87
C THR A 155 -1.12 4.73 4.50
N PHE A 156 -0.51 4.90 3.33
CA PHE A 156 0.59 4.05 2.89
C PHE A 156 1.87 4.31 3.68
N GLY A 157 2.15 5.55 4.07
CA GLY A 157 3.34 5.88 4.86
C GLY A 157 3.29 5.27 6.26
N VAL A 158 2.15 5.38 6.94
CA VAL A 158 1.95 4.73 8.25
C VAL A 158 1.95 3.21 8.10
N TYR A 159 1.35 2.66 7.04
CA TYR A 159 1.43 1.24 6.70
C TYR A 159 2.88 0.78 6.52
N ALA A 160 3.68 1.51 5.74
CA ALA A 160 5.07 1.18 5.45
C ALA A 160 5.92 1.21 6.71
N LEU A 161 5.72 2.21 7.57
CA LEU A 161 6.37 2.30 8.88
C LEU A 161 6.03 1.09 9.77
N ALA A 162 4.74 0.77 9.89
CA ALA A 162 4.30 -0.38 10.68
C ALA A 162 4.90 -1.69 10.15
N ARG A 163 4.88 -1.90 8.83
CA ARG A 163 5.47 -3.08 8.16
C ARG A 163 6.98 -3.16 8.32
N LYS A 164 7.68 -2.02 8.33
CA LYS A 164 9.13 -1.96 8.57
C LYS A 164 9.52 -2.49 9.95
N THR A 165 8.62 -2.37 10.93
CA THR A 165 8.81 -2.87 12.31
C THR A 165 8.15 -4.22 12.58
N ALA A 166 7.46 -4.80 11.58
CA ALA A 166 6.69 -6.02 11.75
C ALA A 166 7.56 -7.27 11.73
N SER A 167 7.16 -8.30 12.49
CA SER A 167 7.93 -9.53 12.66
C SER A 167 7.68 -10.60 11.60
N LEU A 168 6.66 -10.43 10.75
CA LEU A 168 6.31 -11.40 9.70
C LEU A 168 6.94 -11.00 8.37
N ASN A 169 7.36 -12.02 7.61
CA ASN A 169 7.88 -11.80 6.26
C ASN A 169 6.78 -11.29 5.31
N SER A 170 7.16 -10.94 4.08
CA SER A 170 6.23 -10.35 3.11
C SER A 170 5.03 -11.24 2.78
N LEU A 171 5.24 -12.55 2.62
CA LEU A 171 4.18 -13.50 2.26
C LEU A 171 3.21 -13.73 3.43
N GLU A 172 3.73 -14.08 4.61
CA GLU A 172 2.95 -14.30 5.83
C GLU A 172 2.14 -13.06 6.22
N GLY A 173 2.79 -11.90 6.15
CA GLY A 173 2.16 -10.64 6.49
C GLY A 173 1.02 -10.28 5.54
N LEU A 174 1.24 -10.37 4.23
CA LEU A 174 0.19 -10.10 3.24
C LEU A 174 -0.98 -11.08 3.37
N THR A 175 -0.70 -12.36 3.61
CA THR A 175 -1.77 -13.35 3.88
C THR A 175 -2.58 -12.96 5.10
N LEU A 176 -1.94 -12.56 6.21
CA LEU A 176 -2.68 -12.15 7.40
C LEU A 176 -3.53 -10.89 7.15
N GLU A 177 -2.99 -9.89 6.47
CA GLU A 177 -3.72 -8.66 6.13
C GLU A 177 -4.93 -8.95 5.26
N THR A 178 -4.75 -9.76 4.21
CA THR A 178 -5.84 -10.15 3.31
C THR A 178 -6.88 -11.03 3.99
N LEU A 179 -6.50 -11.88 4.95
CA LEU A 179 -7.47 -12.64 5.78
C LEU A 179 -8.29 -11.71 6.69
N PHE A 180 -7.70 -10.66 7.26
CA PHE A 180 -8.45 -9.64 8.01
C PHE A 180 -9.46 -8.91 7.11
N MET A 181 -9.06 -8.59 5.87
CA MET A 181 -9.95 -7.97 4.88
C MET A 181 -11.02 -8.93 4.33
N PHE A 182 -10.77 -10.24 4.37
CA PHE A 182 -11.66 -11.25 3.79
C PHE A 182 -13.02 -11.28 4.48
N ILE A 183 -13.04 -11.12 5.81
CA ILE A 183 -14.29 -11.15 6.59
C ILE A 183 -15.31 -10.11 6.09
N PRO A 184 -14.98 -8.81 6.00
CA PRO A 184 -15.91 -7.84 5.42
C PRO A 184 -16.11 -8.01 3.91
N ALA A 185 -15.11 -8.52 3.18
CA ALA A 185 -15.21 -8.71 1.73
C ALA A 185 -16.23 -9.80 1.31
N VAL A 186 -16.43 -10.85 2.12
CA VAL A 186 -17.39 -11.92 1.82
C VAL A 186 -18.83 -11.53 2.17
N ALA A 187 -19.02 -10.49 2.97
CA ALA A 187 -20.35 -9.99 3.35
C ALA A 187 -21.01 -9.14 2.26
N TYR A 188 -20.29 -8.82 1.19
CA TYR A 188 -20.73 -8.03 0.04
C TYR A 188 -20.92 -8.94 -1.17
#